data_AF-A0A6C0FJ80-F1
#
_entry.id   AF-A0A6C0FJ80-F1
#
_cell.length_a   1.000
_cell.length_b   1.000
_cell.length_c   1.000
_cell.angle_alpha   90.00
_cell.angle_beta   90.00
_cell.angle_gamma   90.00
#
_symmetry.space_group_name_H-M   'P 1'
#
loop_
_entity.id
_entity.type
_entity.pdbx_description
1 polymer ?
#
loop_
_entity_poly.entity_id
_entity_poly.type
_entity_poly.pdbx_seq_one_letter_code
_entity_poly.pdbx_strand_id
1 'polypeptide(L)'
;MPDPHPPVPSPSPQPPPVPTDDDTRAQHRVDFDPAVHGFAFPNAFVDELITLPNGTTITTAGRCGGMSYAALDYFVSGRPVPRWSADLYAPDRVPPDENWLAKYVHDRQLQSFLTGSATKFLTWTLHSDDETWVFKGVSRWTKEEEVPRVVASVDAGRPVVLGLVVARSLAKVGDNHQVVAYGYDVDRATGRVALQVYDPNSPGREVVFTSEPGQKDWSASNGRRWRGFFVQDYTPKPPRVLTRTAPSRDRQVSTGDVVKLSHVWTGRSLHSHGLAWTHAGTSGQQQVTAFDGSDDNDLWRLAAPHGNAAAVGDGHALRHGDVLRLRHVETGRNLHSHRGFPSPLTGQQEVTAFGRDGVGDGGDDWRVEVDGGGRWRAGSRVRLVHVATGVALHSHRRTDPQLTAGQQEVTGFTGRDGNDWWTVLEVR
;
A
#
# COMPACT_ATOMS: atom_id res chain seq x y z
N MET A 1 39.64 80.02 -33.22
CA MET A 1 39.04 79.50 -31.98
C MET A 1 37.78 78.73 -32.35
N PRO A 2 37.66 77.45 -31.97
CA PRO A 2 36.38 76.81 -31.74
C PRO A 2 36.15 76.59 -30.23
N ASP A 3 34.92 76.80 -29.77
CA ASP A 3 34.52 76.67 -28.36
C ASP A 3 34.59 75.20 -27.87
N PRO A 4 34.96 74.95 -26.60
CA PRO A 4 34.89 73.63 -26.03
C PRO A 4 33.45 73.32 -25.58
N HIS A 5 32.89 72.22 -26.08
CA HIS A 5 31.61 71.69 -25.62
C HIS A 5 31.69 71.23 -24.16
N PRO A 6 30.63 71.47 -23.34
CA PRO A 6 30.59 71.00 -21.96
C PRO A 6 30.38 69.47 -21.89
N PRO A 7 30.88 68.79 -20.84
CA PRO A 7 30.75 67.36 -20.70
C PRO A 7 29.29 66.94 -20.42
N VAL A 8 28.87 65.85 -21.07
CA VAL A 8 27.57 65.20 -20.87
C VAL A 8 27.55 64.56 -19.47
N PRO A 9 26.50 64.77 -18.64
CA PRO A 9 26.41 64.16 -17.32
C PRO A 9 26.17 62.65 -17.43
N SER A 10 26.90 61.88 -16.62
CA SER A 10 26.73 60.44 -16.50
C SER A 10 25.32 60.08 -16.00
N PRO A 11 24.68 59.02 -16.54
CA PRO A 11 23.37 58.58 -16.06
C PRO A 11 23.46 58.13 -14.60
N SER A 12 22.50 58.56 -13.79
CA SER A 12 22.33 58.09 -12.41
C SER A 12 22.12 56.56 -12.41
N PRO A 13 22.67 55.83 -11.42
CA PRO A 13 22.44 54.39 -11.32
C PRO A 13 20.94 54.13 -11.17
N GLN A 14 20.39 53.26 -12.03
CA GLN A 14 19.01 52.81 -11.86
C GLN A 14 18.89 52.05 -10.54
N PRO A 15 17.82 52.27 -9.75
CA PRO A 15 17.55 51.45 -8.59
C PRO A 15 17.40 49.99 -9.01
N PRO A 16 17.84 49.03 -8.18
CA PRO A 16 17.70 47.61 -8.49
C PRO A 16 16.22 47.29 -8.76
N PRO A 17 15.93 46.40 -9.73
CA PRO A 17 14.55 46.01 -10.02
C PRO A 17 13.89 45.47 -8.75
N VAL A 18 12.67 45.94 -8.49
CA VAL A 18 11.82 45.40 -7.41
C VAL A 18 11.46 43.96 -7.80
N PRO A 19 11.75 42.94 -6.95
CA PRO A 19 11.35 41.57 -7.24
C PRO A 19 9.83 41.50 -7.44
N THR A 20 9.38 40.84 -8.50
CA THR A 20 7.96 40.53 -8.69
C THR A 20 7.52 39.48 -7.67
N ASP A 21 6.22 39.36 -7.35
CA ASP A 21 5.67 38.34 -6.43
C ASP A 21 6.16 36.90 -6.74
N ASP A 22 6.48 36.62 -8.01
CA ASP A 22 6.98 35.32 -8.49
C ASP A 22 8.45 35.04 -8.09
N ASP A 23 9.28 36.08 -7.85
CA ASP A 23 10.69 35.91 -7.41
C ASP A 23 10.79 35.59 -5.91
N THR A 24 9.74 35.89 -5.14
CA THR A 24 9.71 35.67 -3.69
C THR A 24 9.15 34.32 -3.29
N ARG A 25 8.45 33.61 -4.19
CA ARG A 25 7.79 32.34 -3.89
C ARG A 25 8.54 31.18 -4.53
N ALA A 26 8.91 30.19 -3.72
CA ALA A 26 9.52 28.94 -4.17
C ALA A 26 8.56 27.79 -3.92
N GLN A 27 8.23 27.03 -4.96
CA GLN A 27 7.36 25.86 -4.84
C GLN A 27 7.84 24.73 -5.74
N HIS A 28 7.75 23.50 -5.26
CA HIS A 28 8.05 22.31 -6.04
C HIS A 28 7.40 21.08 -5.42
N ARG A 29 7.09 20.09 -6.27
CA ARG A 29 6.48 18.82 -5.90
C ARG A 29 7.16 17.69 -6.67
N VAL A 30 7.49 16.63 -5.97
CA VAL A 30 7.78 15.33 -6.58
C VAL A 30 6.46 14.73 -7.09
N ASP A 31 6.51 13.91 -8.14
CA ASP A 31 5.38 13.15 -8.68
C ASP A 31 4.92 12.00 -7.76
N PHE A 32 4.70 12.33 -6.49
CA PHE A 32 4.14 11.44 -5.48
C PHE A 32 2.69 11.87 -5.24
N ASP A 33 1.73 11.14 -5.79
CA ASP A 33 0.32 11.28 -5.45
C ASP A 33 -0.06 10.37 -4.24
N PRO A 34 -0.48 10.90 -3.08
CA PRO A 34 -1.01 10.13 -1.95
C PRO A 34 -2.15 9.17 -2.33
N ALA A 35 -2.97 9.58 -3.30
CA ALA A 35 -4.06 8.80 -3.82
C ALA A 35 -3.60 7.65 -4.68
N VAL A 36 -2.35 7.59 -5.17
CA VAL A 36 -1.80 6.50 -6.01
C VAL A 36 -0.71 5.71 -5.28
N HIS A 37 0.22 6.39 -4.63
CA HIS A 37 1.42 5.83 -4.01
C HIS A 37 1.25 5.53 -2.51
N GLY A 38 0.22 6.08 -1.87
CA GLY A 38 -0.15 5.76 -0.50
C GLY A 38 -0.99 4.47 -0.39
N PHE A 39 -0.94 3.84 0.79
CA PHE A 39 -1.90 2.78 1.12
C PHE A 39 -3.30 3.38 1.25
N ALA A 40 -4.30 2.66 0.76
CA ALA A 40 -5.68 3.14 0.76
C ALA A 40 -6.54 2.43 1.82
N PHE A 41 -5.88 2.09 2.94
CA PHE A 41 -6.43 1.80 4.26
C PHE A 41 -5.72 2.68 5.29
N PRO A 42 -6.36 3.03 6.43
CA PRO A 42 -5.75 3.90 7.44
C PRO A 42 -4.71 3.16 8.27
N ASN A 43 -3.83 3.92 8.92
CA ASN A 43 -3.03 3.41 10.04
C ASN A 43 -3.93 3.12 11.25
N ALA A 44 -4.55 1.94 11.27
CA ALA A 44 -5.38 1.43 12.36
C ALA A 44 -4.85 0.10 12.90
N PHE A 45 -3.55 -0.15 12.75
CA PHE A 45 -2.88 -1.29 13.38
C PHE A 45 -2.85 -1.12 14.90
N VAL A 46 -2.73 -2.25 15.60
CA VAL A 46 -2.53 -2.27 17.06
C VAL A 46 -1.21 -1.57 17.41
N ASP A 47 -1.23 -0.86 18.52
CA ASP A 47 -0.08 -0.15 19.08
C ASP A 47 1.09 -1.11 19.39
N GLU A 48 2.31 -0.68 19.09
CA GLU A 48 3.51 -1.51 19.23
C GLU A 48 4.43 -1.00 20.32
N LEU A 49 4.99 -1.93 21.07
CA LEU A 49 6.05 -1.65 22.02
C LEU A 49 7.42 -1.74 21.31
N ILE A 50 8.08 -0.59 21.12
CA ILE A 50 9.36 -0.49 20.41
C ILE A 50 10.44 0.00 21.36
N THR A 51 11.59 -0.68 21.34
CA THR A 51 12.80 -0.23 22.06
C THR A 51 13.69 0.56 21.12
N LEU A 52 13.93 1.82 21.47
CA LEU A 52 14.81 2.73 20.75
C LEU A 52 16.29 2.36 20.95
N PRO A 53 17.22 2.84 20.09
CA PRO A 53 18.64 2.49 20.19
C PRO A 53 19.31 2.81 21.54
N ASN A 54 18.74 3.75 22.30
CA ASN A 54 19.23 4.12 23.64
C ASN A 54 18.63 3.26 24.77
N GLY A 55 17.88 2.20 24.45
CA GLY A 55 17.24 1.30 25.40
C GLY A 55 15.88 1.78 25.94
N THR A 56 15.40 2.96 25.54
CA THR A 56 14.08 3.46 25.96
C THR A 56 12.97 2.74 25.21
N THR A 57 11.98 2.22 25.93
CA THR A 57 10.80 1.60 25.32
C THR A 57 9.65 2.60 25.19
N ILE A 58 9.02 2.62 24.02
CA ILE A 58 7.88 3.48 23.70
C ILE A 58 6.73 2.64 23.14
N THR A 59 5.49 3.07 23.37
CA THR A 59 4.31 2.52 22.70
C THR A 59 3.95 3.43 21.53
N THR A 60 3.86 2.93 20.30
CA THR A 60 3.48 3.71 19.11
C THR A 60 1.97 3.75 18.94
N ALA A 61 1.45 4.79 18.27
CA ALA A 61 0.06 4.82 17.79
C ALA A 61 -0.05 4.17 16.39
N GLY A 62 -0.19 2.85 16.37
CA GLY A 62 -0.12 2.03 15.14
C GLY A 62 1.26 2.01 14.46
N ARG A 63 1.28 1.92 13.13
CA ARG A 63 2.46 1.68 12.27
C ARG A 63 2.74 2.79 11.24
N CYS A 64 2.61 4.06 11.63
CA CYS A 64 2.77 5.21 10.71
C CYS A 64 4.15 5.28 10.01
N GLY A 65 5.24 4.97 10.72
CA GLY A 65 6.59 4.92 10.18
C GLY A 65 6.75 3.81 9.16
N GLY A 66 6.22 2.63 9.48
CA GLY A 66 6.21 1.48 8.58
C GLY A 66 5.45 1.75 7.30
N MET A 67 4.27 2.38 7.41
CA MET A 67 3.46 2.75 6.25
C MET A 67 4.14 3.85 5.41
N SER A 68 4.80 4.82 6.03
CA SER A 68 5.53 5.89 5.33
C SER A 68 6.75 5.33 4.58
N TYR A 69 7.56 4.51 5.25
CA TYR A 69 8.73 3.85 4.65
C TYR A 69 8.32 2.90 3.52
N ALA A 70 7.28 2.08 3.74
CA ALA A 70 6.80 1.14 2.73
C ALA A 70 6.21 1.86 1.51
N ALA A 71 5.45 2.96 1.70
CA ALA A 71 4.95 3.76 0.57
C ALA A 71 6.11 4.32 -0.27
N LEU A 72 7.17 4.83 0.36
CA LEU A 72 8.37 5.26 -0.34
C LEU A 72 9.11 4.11 -1.03
N ASP A 73 9.16 2.93 -0.43
CA ASP A 73 9.78 1.75 -1.06
C ASP A 73 9.10 1.39 -2.39
N TYR A 74 7.76 1.42 -2.43
CA TYR A 74 6.99 1.21 -3.67
C TYR A 74 7.24 2.34 -4.67
N PHE A 75 7.18 3.59 -4.23
CA PHE A 75 7.42 4.77 -5.08
C PHE A 75 8.81 4.77 -5.71
N VAL A 76 9.88 4.66 -4.90
CA VAL A 76 11.28 4.67 -5.35
C VAL A 76 11.59 3.48 -6.26
N SER A 77 10.92 2.34 -6.06
CA SER A 77 11.08 1.18 -6.95
C SER A 77 10.26 1.26 -8.24
N GLY A 78 9.44 2.31 -8.44
CA GLY A 78 8.54 2.44 -9.58
C GLY A 78 7.46 1.36 -9.60
N ARG A 79 7.09 0.81 -8.44
CA ARG A 79 6.13 -0.30 -8.30
C ARG A 79 4.80 0.21 -7.77
N PRO A 80 3.66 -0.31 -8.26
CA PRO A 80 2.36 0.06 -7.70
C PRO A 80 2.23 -0.46 -6.27
N VAL A 81 1.83 0.43 -5.37
CA VAL A 81 1.43 0.03 -4.01
C VAL A 81 0.15 -0.81 -4.08
N PRO A 82 -0.04 -1.83 -3.21
CA PRO A 82 -1.27 -2.60 -3.17
C PRO A 82 -2.47 -1.70 -2.86
N ARG A 83 -3.43 -1.67 -3.77
CA ARG A 83 -4.60 -0.78 -3.70
C ARG A 83 -5.74 -1.47 -2.98
N TRP A 84 -5.51 -2.10 -1.84
CA TRP A 84 -6.57 -2.75 -1.04
C TRP A 84 -7.22 -1.80 -0.04
N SER A 85 -8.55 -1.75 -0.01
CA SER A 85 -9.28 -0.78 0.82
C SER A 85 -9.37 -1.25 2.26
N ALA A 86 -9.71 -0.33 3.16
CA ALA A 86 -10.11 -0.69 4.52
C ALA A 86 -11.26 -1.72 4.53
N ASP A 87 -12.22 -1.60 3.62
CA ASP A 87 -13.39 -2.49 3.57
C ASP A 87 -13.01 -3.94 3.23
N LEU A 88 -11.92 -4.14 2.47
CA LEU A 88 -11.40 -5.47 2.19
C LEU A 88 -11.05 -6.22 3.49
N TYR A 89 -10.59 -5.48 4.49
CA TYR A 89 -10.15 -5.97 5.79
C TYR A 89 -11.16 -5.69 6.91
N ALA A 90 -12.42 -5.42 6.58
CA ALA A 90 -13.45 -5.26 7.60
C ALA A 90 -13.57 -6.55 8.46
N PRO A 91 -13.74 -6.42 9.79
CA PRO A 91 -14.01 -5.18 10.52
C PRO A 91 -12.77 -4.37 10.94
N ASP A 92 -11.57 -4.96 10.95
CA ASP A 92 -10.37 -4.34 11.51
C ASP A 92 -9.77 -3.23 10.65
N ARG A 93 -10.18 -3.14 9.37
CA ARG A 93 -9.82 -2.09 8.40
C ARG A 93 -8.33 -2.08 8.00
N VAL A 94 -7.53 -3.02 8.50
CA VAL A 94 -6.13 -3.23 8.14
C VAL A 94 -5.87 -4.73 7.92
N PRO A 95 -4.87 -5.11 7.10
CA PRO A 95 -4.49 -6.51 6.97
C PRO A 95 -4.10 -7.09 8.34
N PRO A 96 -4.49 -8.34 8.66
CA PRO A 96 -4.12 -8.98 9.92
C PRO A 96 -2.60 -9.15 10.00
N ASP A 97 -2.05 -9.22 11.22
CA ASP A 97 -0.59 -9.19 11.45
C ASP A 97 0.20 -10.24 10.72
N GLU A 98 -0.40 -11.40 10.44
CA GLU A 98 0.28 -12.46 9.74
C GLU A 98 0.11 -12.42 8.22
N ASN A 99 -0.66 -11.45 7.69
CA ASN A 99 -0.62 -11.06 6.28
C ASN A 99 0.78 -10.52 5.94
N TRP A 100 1.30 -10.86 4.76
CA TRP A 100 2.64 -10.44 4.36
C TRP A 100 2.81 -8.91 4.33
N LEU A 101 1.75 -8.15 4.00
CA LEU A 101 1.83 -6.69 3.94
C LEU A 101 1.90 -6.08 5.33
N ALA A 102 1.14 -6.62 6.30
CA ALA A 102 1.22 -6.21 7.69
C ALA A 102 2.61 -6.48 8.26
N LYS A 103 3.18 -7.67 8.00
CA LYS A 103 4.57 -7.99 8.37
C LYS A 103 5.59 -7.06 7.74
N TYR A 104 5.44 -6.74 6.45
CA TYR A 104 6.34 -5.81 5.77
C TYR A 104 6.27 -4.41 6.39
N VAL A 105 5.07 -3.91 6.66
CA VAL A 105 4.85 -2.61 7.32
C VAL A 105 5.44 -2.63 8.74
N HIS A 106 5.23 -3.70 9.50
CA HIS A 106 5.83 -3.88 10.84
C HIS A 106 7.36 -3.83 10.79
N ASP A 107 8.00 -4.59 9.89
CA ASP A 107 9.47 -4.56 9.74
C ASP A 107 9.98 -3.15 9.41
N ARG A 108 9.27 -2.42 8.55
CA ARG A 108 9.61 -1.03 8.21
C ARG A 108 9.34 -0.07 9.37
N GLN A 109 8.36 -0.36 10.22
CA GLN A 109 8.09 0.41 11.44
C GLN A 109 9.29 0.34 12.38
N LEU A 110 9.77 -0.86 12.67
CA LEU A 110 10.97 -1.07 13.49
C LEU A 110 12.19 -0.37 12.89
N GLN A 111 12.43 -0.55 11.58
CA GLN A 111 13.56 0.08 10.89
C GLN A 111 13.51 1.60 10.95
N SER A 112 12.32 2.21 10.95
CA SER A 112 12.20 3.65 11.05
C SER A 112 12.69 4.21 12.39
N PHE A 113 12.61 3.42 13.46
CA PHE A 113 13.12 3.76 14.79
C PHE A 113 14.58 3.33 15.03
N LEU A 114 15.17 2.54 14.14
CA LEU A 114 16.58 2.12 14.18
C LEU A 114 17.50 3.05 13.37
N THR A 115 17.12 4.31 13.22
CA THR A 115 17.90 5.34 12.52
C THR A 115 18.53 6.32 13.50
N GLY A 116 19.61 7.00 13.09
CA GLY A 116 20.26 8.03 13.93
C GLY A 116 19.33 9.20 14.23
N SER A 117 18.59 9.66 13.22
CA SER A 117 17.55 10.69 13.35
C SER A 117 16.39 10.32 14.27
N ALA A 118 16.05 9.03 14.45
CA ALA A 118 14.97 8.62 15.36
C ALA A 118 15.19 9.02 16.83
N THR A 119 16.45 9.26 17.24
CA THR A 119 16.77 9.81 18.57
C THR A 119 16.11 11.18 18.81
N LYS A 120 15.81 11.95 17.74
CA LYS A 120 15.08 13.22 17.81
C LYS A 120 13.66 13.06 18.36
N PHE A 121 13.02 11.90 18.22
CA PHE A 121 11.72 11.68 18.87
C PHE A 121 11.80 11.80 20.39
N LEU A 122 12.93 11.46 21.01
CA LEU A 122 13.12 11.63 22.45
C LEU A 122 13.65 13.03 22.77
N THR A 123 14.72 13.46 22.09
CA THR A 123 15.39 14.71 22.44
C THR A 123 14.48 15.91 22.18
N TRP A 124 13.68 15.92 21.10
CA TRP A 124 12.76 17.02 20.81
C TRP A 124 11.47 16.96 21.65
N THR A 125 11.02 15.77 22.03
CA THR A 125 9.91 15.61 22.98
C THR A 125 10.24 16.26 24.33
N LEU A 126 11.49 16.15 24.77
CA LEU A 126 11.98 16.71 26.03
C LEU A 126 12.48 18.16 25.91
N HIS A 127 12.64 18.68 24.69
CA HIS A 127 13.17 20.02 24.46
C HIS A 127 12.12 21.10 24.70
N SER A 128 12.55 22.25 25.22
CA SER A 128 11.66 23.37 25.50
C SER A 128 11.16 24.05 24.21
N ASP A 129 9.97 24.64 24.29
CA ASP A 129 9.45 25.56 23.26
C ASP A 129 9.75 27.03 23.58
N ASP A 130 10.26 27.31 24.78
CA ASP A 130 10.59 28.66 25.21
C ASP A 130 11.97 29.05 24.68
N GLU A 131 11.92 29.71 23.52
CA GLU A 131 13.13 30.14 22.82
C GLU A 131 13.83 31.26 23.59
N THR A 132 15.15 31.18 23.65
CA THR A 132 16.00 32.27 24.09
C THR A 132 16.89 32.71 22.93
N TRP A 133 17.64 33.79 23.11
CA TRP A 133 18.62 34.22 22.12
C TRP A 133 19.72 33.17 21.85
N VAL A 134 19.98 32.26 22.81
CA VAL A 134 20.99 31.19 22.71
C VAL A 134 20.39 29.84 22.29
N PHE A 135 19.19 29.52 22.79
CA PHE A 135 18.57 28.20 22.61
C PHE A 135 17.31 28.30 21.75
N LYS A 136 17.33 27.61 20.59
CA LYS A 136 16.16 27.47 19.72
C LYS A 136 15.16 26.51 20.34
N GLY A 137 13.86 26.82 20.20
CA GLY A 137 12.79 25.87 20.47
C GLY A 137 12.58 24.91 19.30
N VAL A 138 11.71 23.91 19.49
CA VAL A 138 11.41 22.89 18.47
C VAL A 138 10.86 23.51 17.17
N SER A 139 10.01 24.53 17.28
CA SER A 139 9.42 25.22 16.14
C SER A 139 10.47 25.91 15.27
N ARG A 140 11.36 26.68 15.91
CA ARG A 140 12.45 27.37 15.21
C ARG A 140 13.47 26.41 14.62
N TRP A 141 13.82 25.31 15.30
CA TRP A 141 14.64 24.24 14.68
C TRP A 141 13.99 23.70 13.43
N THR A 142 12.68 23.41 13.48
CA THR A 142 11.94 22.91 12.32
C THR A 142 12.02 23.90 11.15
N LYS A 143 11.72 25.18 11.40
CA LYS A 143 11.67 26.22 10.37
C LYS A 143 13.06 26.55 9.79
N GLU A 144 14.08 26.68 10.62
CA GLU A 144 15.40 27.15 10.19
C GLU A 144 16.31 26.02 9.70
N GLU A 145 16.12 24.78 10.17
CA GLU A 145 17.06 23.68 9.89
C GLU A 145 16.43 22.53 9.12
N GLU A 146 15.16 22.21 9.35
CA GLU A 146 14.52 21.04 8.72
C GLU A 146 13.75 21.41 7.44
N VAL A 147 13.08 22.57 7.38
CA VAL A 147 12.42 23.07 6.15
C VAL A 147 13.43 23.18 4.99
N PRO A 148 14.62 23.78 5.14
CA PRO A 148 15.60 23.82 4.05
C PRO A 148 16.03 22.43 3.57
N ARG A 149 16.08 21.43 4.46
CA ARG A 149 16.40 20.04 4.09
C ARG A 149 15.27 19.39 3.30
N VAL A 150 14.02 19.66 3.64
CA VAL A 150 12.85 19.24 2.84
C VAL A 150 12.92 19.86 1.46
N VAL A 151 13.10 21.18 1.38
CA VAL A 151 13.22 21.94 0.11
C VAL A 151 14.31 21.33 -0.77
N ALA A 152 15.53 21.20 -0.24
CA ALA A 152 16.67 20.67 -1.00
C ALA A 152 16.44 19.23 -1.50
N SER A 153 15.74 18.39 -0.72
CA SER A 153 15.45 17.02 -1.15
C SER A 153 14.36 16.97 -2.23
N VAL A 154 13.27 17.75 -2.06
CA VAL A 154 12.19 17.85 -3.04
C VAL A 154 12.70 18.44 -4.36
N ASP A 155 13.56 19.45 -4.31
CA ASP A 155 14.26 20.01 -5.47
C ASP A 155 15.12 19.00 -6.21
N ALA A 156 15.68 18.04 -5.47
CA ALA A 156 16.41 16.92 -6.05
C ALA A 156 15.50 15.75 -6.48
N GLY A 157 14.18 15.95 -6.54
CA GLY A 157 13.19 14.95 -6.95
C GLY A 157 12.96 13.85 -5.92
N ARG A 158 13.35 14.06 -4.65
CA ARG A 158 13.29 13.03 -3.60
C ARG A 158 12.33 13.42 -2.47
N PRO A 159 11.21 12.70 -2.29
CA PRO A 159 10.35 12.89 -1.13
C PRO A 159 11.07 12.38 0.12
N VAL A 160 10.71 12.90 1.29
CA VAL A 160 11.38 12.60 2.56
C VAL A 160 10.39 12.16 3.62
N VAL A 161 10.82 11.27 4.50
CA VAL A 161 10.05 10.94 5.70
C VAL A 161 10.28 12.03 6.74
N LEU A 162 9.21 12.49 7.37
CA LEU A 162 9.26 13.43 8.48
C LEU A 162 8.87 12.73 9.77
N GLY A 163 9.68 12.90 10.82
CA GLY A 163 9.30 12.60 12.19
C GLY A 163 8.61 13.81 12.81
N LEU A 164 7.31 13.70 13.10
CA LEU A 164 6.48 14.77 13.65
C LEU A 164 6.47 14.71 15.17
N VAL A 165 6.62 15.87 15.80
CA VAL A 165 6.70 16.01 17.26
C VAL A 165 5.47 16.76 17.76
N VAL A 166 4.74 16.14 18.69
CA VAL A 166 3.65 16.76 19.46
C VAL A 166 3.83 16.55 20.96
N ALA A 167 4.45 15.43 21.34
CA ALA A 167 4.67 15.07 22.72
C ALA A 167 5.54 16.11 23.45
N ARG A 168 5.25 16.32 24.73
CA ARG A 168 6.04 17.16 25.66
C ARG A 168 6.56 16.36 26.86
N SER A 169 6.38 15.04 26.86
CA SER A 169 6.84 14.13 27.89
C SER A 169 7.05 12.75 27.31
N LEU A 170 7.95 11.96 27.91
CA LEU A 170 8.25 10.60 27.45
C LEU A 170 7.03 9.66 27.54
N ALA A 171 6.13 9.89 28.51
CA ALA A 171 4.88 9.14 28.63
C ALA A 171 3.92 9.37 27.44
N LYS A 172 4.15 10.42 26.64
CA LYS A 172 3.34 10.79 25.47
C LYS A 172 4.11 10.68 24.15
N VAL A 173 5.33 10.14 24.15
CA VAL A 173 6.17 10.05 22.95
C VAL A 173 5.50 9.23 21.82
N GLY A 174 4.59 8.31 22.16
CA GLY A 174 3.77 7.58 21.22
C GLY A 174 2.79 8.42 20.39
N ASP A 175 2.47 9.63 20.84
CA ASP A 175 1.60 10.58 20.13
C ASP A 175 2.34 11.26 18.94
N ASN A 176 3.67 11.14 18.91
CA ASN A 176 4.48 11.52 17.76
C ASN A 176 4.14 10.65 16.55
N HIS A 177 4.46 11.13 15.34
CA HIS A 177 3.93 10.53 14.11
C HIS A 177 4.94 10.60 12.98
N GLN A 178 4.72 9.83 11.93
CA GLN A 178 5.60 9.80 10.76
C GLN A 178 4.78 9.94 9.48
N VAL A 179 5.25 10.79 8.57
CA VAL A 179 4.59 11.10 7.28
C VAL A 179 5.63 11.24 6.17
N VAL A 180 5.19 11.29 4.91
CA VAL A 180 6.06 11.56 3.77
C VAL A 180 5.78 12.96 3.22
N ALA A 181 6.77 13.85 3.25
CA ALA A 181 6.70 15.13 2.54
C ALA A 181 7.22 14.96 1.11
N TYR A 182 6.42 15.46 0.15
CA TYR A 182 6.73 15.34 -1.27
C TYR A 182 6.62 16.67 -2.02
N GLY A 183 6.21 17.74 -1.35
CA GLY A 183 6.15 19.06 -1.93
C GLY A 183 6.28 20.16 -0.90
N TYR A 184 6.61 21.35 -1.37
CA TYR A 184 6.62 22.57 -0.58
C TYR A 184 6.14 23.77 -1.39
N ASP A 185 5.74 24.80 -0.65
CA ASP A 185 5.46 26.15 -1.11
C ASP A 185 5.90 27.12 -0.01
N VAL A 186 6.98 27.86 -0.28
CA VAL A 186 7.65 28.79 0.64
C VAL A 186 7.53 30.19 0.05
N ASP A 187 6.83 31.05 0.76
CA ASP A 187 6.77 32.48 0.45
C ASP A 187 7.82 33.20 1.28
N ARG A 188 8.87 33.71 0.62
CA ARG A 188 9.97 34.43 1.29
C ARG A 188 9.58 35.85 1.69
N ALA A 189 8.55 36.45 1.09
CA ALA A 189 8.09 37.78 1.44
C ALA A 189 7.33 37.75 2.77
N THR A 190 6.43 36.77 2.93
CA THR A 190 5.66 36.61 4.17
C THR A 190 6.33 35.70 5.18
N GLY A 191 7.29 34.87 4.75
CA GLY A 191 7.91 33.81 5.55
C GLY A 191 6.98 32.62 5.84
N ARG A 192 5.84 32.55 5.14
CA ARG A 192 4.90 31.43 5.23
C ARG A 192 5.49 30.19 4.57
N VAL A 193 5.33 29.05 5.24
CA VAL A 193 5.71 27.74 4.69
C VAL A 193 4.48 26.84 4.63
N ALA A 194 4.31 26.16 3.50
CA ALA A 194 3.36 25.07 3.32
C ALA A 194 4.09 23.82 2.80
N LEU A 195 3.87 22.66 3.41
CA LEU A 195 4.39 21.37 2.97
C LEU A 195 3.24 20.46 2.57
N GLN A 196 3.37 19.78 1.43
CA GLN A 196 2.41 18.75 1.04
C GLN A 196 2.92 17.38 1.45
N VAL A 197 2.08 16.66 2.18
CA VAL A 197 2.43 15.41 2.83
C VAL A 197 1.41 14.31 2.59
N TYR A 198 1.90 13.10 2.46
CA TYR A 198 1.13 11.88 2.62
C TYR A 198 1.14 11.49 4.10
N ASP A 199 -0.04 11.49 4.71
CA ASP A 199 -0.27 11.05 6.09
C ASP A 199 -0.99 9.69 6.06
N PRO A 200 -0.40 8.61 6.62
CA PRO A 200 -1.06 7.30 6.75
C PRO A 200 -2.42 7.32 7.49
N ASN A 201 -2.69 8.35 8.28
CA ASN A 201 -3.98 8.56 8.95
C ASN A 201 -5.03 9.23 8.05
N SER A 202 -4.65 9.69 6.84
CA SER A 202 -5.52 10.35 5.84
C SER A 202 -5.44 9.66 4.47
N PRO A 203 -5.87 8.38 4.35
CA PRO A 203 -5.67 7.59 3.13
C PRO A 203 -6.21 8.26 1.87
N GLY A 204 -5.39 8.29 0.83
CA GLY A 204 -5.72 8.82 -0.48
C GLY A 204 -6.00 10.32 -0.54
N ARG A 205 -5.64 11.09 0.50
CA ARG A 205 -5.80 12.54 0.54
C ARG A 205 -4.45 13.21 0.75
N GLU A 206 -4.24 14.32 0.06
CA GLU A 206 -3.17 15.25 0.42
C GLU A 206 -3.48 15.89 1.77
N VAL A 207 -2.47 15.95 2.63
CA VAL A 207 -2.49 16.79 3.83
C VAL A 207 -1.48 17.91 3.62
N VAL A 208 -1.85 19.14 4.00
CA VAL A 208 -0.98 20.31 3.88
C VAL A 208 -0.63 20.80 5.27
N PHE A 209 0.66 20.89 5.58
CA PHE A 209 1.16 21.47 6.83
C PHE A 209 1.57 22.91 6.58
N THR A 210 1.03 23.84 7.35
CA THR A 210 1.32 25.28 7.22
C THR A 210 1.88 25.86 8.51
N SER A 211 2.83 26.79 8.39
CA SER A 211 3.28 27.62 9.50
C SER A 211 3.63 29.02 9.01
N GLU A 212 3.09 30.03 9.70
CA GLU A 212 3.45 31.44 9.53
C GLU A 212 4.68 31.79 10.39
N PRO A 213 5.45 32.86 10.11
CA PRO A 213 6.68 33.17 10.85
C PRO A 213 6.50 33.22 12.37
N GLY A 214 5.45 33.90 12.84
CA GLY A 214 5.15 34.08 14.26
C GLY A 214 4.40 32.92 14.92
N GLN A 215 3.99 31.89 14.17
CA GLN A 215 3.29 30.73 14.73
C GLN A 215 4.29 29.78 15.41
N LYS A 216 3.99 29.35 16.64
CA LYS A 216 4.80 28.36 17.35
C LYS A 216 4.53 26.92 16.90
N ASP A 217 3.34 26.64 16.36
CA ASP A 217 2.96 25.31 15.90
C ASP A 217 2.80 25.26 14.38
N TRP A 218 2.76 24.05 13.85
CA TRP A 218 2.39 23.71 12.49
C TRP A 218 0.95 23.22 12.46
N SER A 219 0.13 23.82 11.60
CA SER A 219 -1.27 23.41 11.40
C SER A 219 -1.38 22.48 10.21
N ALA A 220 -2.05 21.34 10.38
CA ALA A 220 -2.35 20.41 9.30
C ALA A 220 -3.77 20.61 8.78
N SER A 221 -3.98 20.48 7.46
CA SER A 221 -5.31 20.57 6.84
C SER A 221 -6.31 19.53 7.32
N ASN A 222 -5.85 18.46 7.97
CA ASN A 222 -6.68 17.46 8.63
C ASN A 222 -7.04 17.80 10.10
N GLY A 223 -6.74 19.03 10.54
CA GLY A 223 -7.08 19.55 11.87
C GLY A 223 -6.06 19.26 12.97
N ARG A 224 -5.02 18.46 12.70
CA ARG A 224 -3.94 18.21 13.67
C ARG A 224 -3.01 19.41 13.81
N ARG A 225 -2.36 19.52 14.96
CA ARG A 225 -1.28 20.48 15.22
C ARG A 225 -0.02 19.75 15.66
N TRP A 226 1.13 20.27 15.24
CA TRP A 226 2.44 19.72 15.54
C TRP A 226 3.35 20.81 16.09
N ARG A 227 4.15 20.51 17.11
CA ARG A 227 5.17 21.44 17.65
C ARG A 227 6.28 21.69 16.62
N GLY A 228 6.58 20.66 15.83
CA GLY A 228 7.60 20.70 14.79
C GLY A 228 7.81 19.33 14.17
N PHE A 229 8.82 19.23 13.31
CA PHE A 229 9.23 17.99 12.68
C PHE A 229 10.71 18.00 12.34
N PHE A 230 11.26 16.83 12.08
CA PHE A 230 12.60 16.67 11.53
C PHE A 230 12.60 15.74 10.32
N VAL A 231 13.56 15.93 9.41
CA VAL A 231 13.80 14.98 8.32
C VAL A 231 14.38 13.70 8.91
N GLN A 232 13.65 12.60 8.75
CA GLN A 232 14.04 11.28 9.20
C GLN A 232 14.88 10.58 8.13
N ASP A 233 15.95 9.92 8.56
CA ASP A 233 16.79 9.13 7.67
C ASP A 233 15.96 8.01 7.06
N TYR A 234 16.20 7.70 5.80
CA TYR A 234 15.46 6.66 5.09
C TYR A 234 16.41 5.89 4.18
N THR A 235 16.37 4.57 4.30
CA THR A 235 17.09 3.65 3.41
C THR A 235 16.07 2.82 2.63
N PRO A 236 16.03 2.90 1.29
CA PRO A 236 15.10 2.12 0.48
C PRO A 236 15.26 0.62 0.68
N LYS A 237 14.13 -0.09 0.72
CA LYS A 237 14.08 -1.56 0.69
C LYS A 237 13.21 -2.00 -0.49
N PRO A 238 13.66 -2.90 -1.38
CA PRO A 238 12.82 -3.39 -2.47
C PRO A 238 11.57 -4.10 -1.93
N PRO A 239 10.35 -3.65 -2.27
CA PRO A 239 9.12 -4.29 -1.81
C PRO A 239 8.79 -5.54 -2.65
N ARG A 240 7.88 -6.40 -2.17
CA ARG A 240 7.36 -7.54 -2.95
C ARG A 240 6.70 -7.06 -4.25
N VAL A 241 6.93 -7.76 -5.36
CA VAL A 241 6.17 -7.53 -6.60
C VAL A 241 4.90 -8.35 -6.54
N LEU A 242 3.73 -7.71 -6.50
CA LEU A 242 2.45 -8.40 -6.62
C LEU A 242 1.95 -8.43 -8.06
N THR A 243 2.01 -7.27 -8.69
CA THR A 243 1.54 -7.04 -10.05
C THR A 243 2.28 -5.83 -10.62
N ARG A 244 2.40 -5.77 -11.94
CA ARG A 244 2.86 -4.57 -12.65
C ARG A 244 1.70 -3.72 -13.18
N THR A 245 0.47 -4.24 -13.12
CA THR A 245 -0.73 -3.68 -13.75
C THR A 245 -1.91 -3.80 -12.79
N ALA A 246 -1.77 -3.18 -11.61
CA ALA A 246 -2.86 -3.14 -10.63
C ALA A 246 -4.08 -2.40 -11.22
N PRO A 247 -5.29 -3.00 -11.21
CA PRO A 247 -6.48 -2.35 -11.74
C PRO A 247 -6.97 -1.23 -10.79
N SER A 248 -7.75 -0.30 -11.32
CA SER A 248 -8.57 0.57 -10.46
C SER A 248 -9.55 -0.30 -9.67
N ARG A 249 -9.83 0.06 -8.41
CA ARG A 249 -10.70 -0.74 -7.52
C ARG A 249 -12.10 -0.94 -8.07
N ASP A 250 -12.57 0.03 -8.84
CA ASP A 250 -13.90 0.06 -9.41
C ASP A 250 -14.01 -0.64 -10.77
N ARG A 251 -12.87 -1.07 -11.36
CA ARG A 251 -12.86 -1.81 -12.62
C ARG A 251 -13.82 -3.01 -12.54
N GLN A 252 -14.74 -3.08 -13.49
CA GLN A 252 -15.63 -4.22 -13.66
C GLN A 252 -14.83 -5.45 -14.08
N VAL A 253 -15.07 -6.58 -13.42
CA VAL A 253 -14.55 -7.89 -13.83
C VAL A 253 -15.57 -8.55 -14.77
N SER A 254 -15.11 -9.09 -15.89
CA SER A 254 -15.97 -9.67 -16.92
C SER A 254 -15.44 -11.03 -17.39
N THR A 255 -16.28 -11.84 -18.05
CA THR A 255 -15.78 -13.00 -18.78
C THR A 255 -14.77 -12.56 -19.85
N GLY A 256 -13.76 -13.40 -20.13
CA GLY A 256 -12.66 -13.09 -21.03
C GLY A 256 -11.46 -12.41 -20.34
N ASP A 257 -11.68 -11.70 -19.23
CA ASP A 257 -10.59 -11.10 -18.44
C ASP A 257 -9.60 -12.18 -17.99
N VAL A 258 -8.30 -11.84 -18.01
CA VAL A 258 -7.26 -12.64 -17.38
C VAL A 258 -6.89 -12.00 -16.04
N VAL A 259 -7.07 -12.73 -14.95
CA VAL A 259 -6.94 -12.21 -13.59
C VAL A 259 -5.85 -12.93 -12.80
N LYS A 260 -5.24 -12.22 -11.83
CA LYS A 260 -4.60 -12.83 -10.66
C LYS A 260 -5.51 -12.64 -9.47
N LEU A 261 -5.88 -13.72 -8.79
CA LEU A 261 -6.68 -13.68 -7.56
C LEU A 261 -5.77 -13.85 -6.34
N SER A 262 -6.03 -13.10 -5.28
CA SER A 262 -5.34 -13.24 -4.00
C SER A 262 -6.29 -13.60 -2.89
N HIS A 263 -5.86 -14.55 -2.07
CA HIS A 263 -6.50 -14.84 -0.81
C HIS A 263 -6.35 -13.61 0.11
N VAL A 264 -7.45 -13.10 0.66
CA VAL A 264 -7.49 -11.80 1.34
C VAL A 264 -6.62 -11.78 2.60
N TRP A 265 -6.67 -12.84 3.41
CA TRP A 265 -6.01 -12.83 4.72
C TRP A 265 -4.53 -13.20 4.69
N THR A 266 -4.11 -14.02 3.73
CA THR A 266 -2.67 -14.35 3.57
C THR A 266 -1.99 -13.49 2.52
N GLY A 267 -2.72 -12.88 1.59
CA GLY A 267 -2.19 -12.10 0.48
C GLY A 267 -1.41 -12.93 -0.56
N ARG A 268 -1.70 -14.24 -0.64
CA ARG A 268 -1.10 -15.20 -1.57
C ARG A 268 -1.96 -15.37 -2.81
N SER A 269 -1.33 -15.53 -3.96
CA SER A 269 -2.01 -15.62 -5.26
C SER A 269 -2.51 -17.03 -5.52
N LEU A 270 -3.71 -17.20 -6.08
CA LEU A 270 -4.18 -18.49 -6.59
C LEU A 270 -3.26 -18.96 -7.72
N HIS A 271 -2.73 -20.18 -7.61
CA HIS A 271 -1.61 -20.65 -8.40
C HIS A 271 -1.82 -22.09 -8.86
N SER A 272 -1.22 -22.46 -10.00
CA SER A 272 -1.12 -23.86 -10.44
C SER A 272 0.15 -24.10 -11.25
N HIS A 273 0.66 -25.32 -11.25
CA HIS A 273 1.93 -25.68 -11.89
C HIS A 273 1.91 -27.12 -12.37
N GLY A 274 2.91 -27.57 -13.13
CA GLY A 274 2.97 -28.92 -13.73
C GLY A 274 2.95 -30.12 -12.75
N LEU A 275 3.04 -29.89 -11.43
CA LEU A 275 2.99 -30.95 -10.42
C LEU A 275 1.54 -31.45 -10.20
N ALA A 276 1.43 -32.74 -9.90
CA ALA A 276 0.18 -33.39 -9.49
C ALA A 276 0.14 -33.60 -7.97
N TRP A 277 -1.05 -33.76 -7.41
CA TRP A 277 -1.20 -34.25 -6.04
C TRP A 277 -0.76 -35.72 -5.97
N THR A 278 0.01 -36.08 -4.95
CA THR A 278 0.60 -37.42 -4.81
C THR A 278 0.35 -38.06 -3.44
N HIS A 279 -0.41 -37.40 -2.55
CA HIS A 279 -0.75 -37.94 -1.25
C HIS A 279 -1.75 -39.09 -1.34
N ALA A 280 -1.84 -39.92 -0.30
CA ALA A 280 -2.77 -41.04 -0.28
C ALA A 280 -4.23 -40.55 -0.39
N GLY A 281 -5.02 -41.19 -1.25
CA GLY A 281 -6.44 -40.86 -1.45
C GLY A 281 -6.73 -39.69 -2.38
N THR A 282 -5.71 -39.05 -2.97
CA THR A 282 -5.86 -38.00 -4.00
C THR A 282 -6.47 -38.52 -5.31
N SER A 283 -7.03 -37.60 -6.11
CA SER A 283 -7.39 -37.87 -7.50
C SER A 283 -6.19 -38.00 -8.43
N GLY A 284 -5.01 -37.54 -8.01
CA GLY A 284 -3.80 -37.51 -8.83
C GLY A 284 -3.78 -36.40 -9.89
N GLN A 285 -4.74 -35.46 -9.82
CA GLN A 285 -4.83 -34.34 -10.76
C GLN A 285 -3.82 -33.22 -10.41
N GLN A 286 -3.71 -32.24 -11.30
CA GLN A 286 -2.77 -31.12 -11.17
C GLN A 286 -3.07 -30.29 -9.91
N GLN A 287 -2.01 -29.90 -9.20
CA GLN A 287 -2.12 -29.12 -7.97
C GLN A 287 -2.65 -27.72 -8.23
N VAL A 288 -3.44 -27.23 -7.27
CA VAL A 288 -3.79 -25.81 -7.11
C VAL A 288 -3.42 -25.40 -5.70
N THR A 289 -2.71 -24.29 -5.59
CA THR A 289 -2.09 -23.81 -4.35
C THR A 289 -2.24 -22.29 -4.26
N ALA A 290 -1.78 -21.70 -3.15
CA ALA A 290 -1.63 -20.26 -3.03
C ALA A 290 -0.16 -19.86 -2.81
N PHE A 291 0.36 -19.03 -3.72
CA PHE A 291 1.79 -18.76 -3.89
C PHE A 291 2.23 -17.42 -3.30
N ASP A 292 3.45 -17.35 -2.74
CA ASP A 292 4.07 -16.12 -2.23
C ASP A 292 4.78 -15.29 -3.28
N GLY A 293 5.03 -15.86 -4.45
CA GLY A 293 5.64 -15.12 -5.55
C GLY A 293 4.62 -14.28 -6.30
N SER A 294 5.07 -13.82 -7.46
CA SER A 294 4.21 -13.35 -8.52
C SER A 294 4.84 -13.80 -9.82
N ASP A 295 4.19 -14.71 -10.53
CA ASP A 295 4.62 -15.19 -11.85
C ASP A 295 3.41 -15.44 -12.76
N ASP A 296 3.66 -15.95 -13.97
CA ASP A 296 2.59 -16.16 -14.95
C ASP A 296 1.74 -17.42 -14.64
N ASN A 297 2.15 -18.27 -13.68
CA ASN A 297 1.35 -19.38 -13.16
C ASN A 297 0.26 -18.93 -12.16
N ASP A 298 0.18 -17.63 -11.88
CA ASP A 298 -0.92 -17.04 -11.10
C ASP A 298 -2.09 -16.56 -11.98
N LEU A 299 -1.99 -16.71 -13.31
CA LEU A 299 -2.94 -16.14 -14.27
C LEU A 299 -4.08 -17.10 -14.56
N TRP A 300 -5.31 -16.61 -14.41
CA TRP A 300 -6.55 -17.34 -14.66
C TRP A 300 -7.44 -16.55 -15.61
N ARG A 301 -7.82 -17.15 -16.74
CA ARG A 301 -8.84 -16.59 -17.64
C ARG A 301 -10.24 -16.93 -17.11
N LEU A 302 -11.07 -15.91 -16.93
CA LEU A 302 -12.47 -16.08 -16.57
C LEU A 302 -13.27 -16.50 -17.81
N ALA A 303 -13.97 -17.62 -17.74
CA ALA A 303 -14.72 -18.19 -18.85
C ALA A 303 -16.18 -18.45 -18.45
N ALA A 304 -17.04 -18.53 -19.46
CA ALA A 304 -18.44 -18.93 -19.27
C ALA A 304 -18.56 -20.34 -18.63
N PRO A 305 -19.68 -20.64 -17.94
CA PRO A 305 -19.98 -21.95 -17.37
C PRO A 305 -19.81 -23.11 -18.37
N HIS A 306 -19.61 -24.31 -17.84
CA HIS A 306 -19.59 -25.54 -18.61
C HIS A 306 -20.86 -25.66 -19.47
N GLY A 307 -20.70 -26.08 -20.73
CA GLY A 307 -21.81 -26.22 -21.68
C GLY A 307 -22.45 -24.92 -22.18
N ASN A 308 -21.97 -23.74 -21.75
CA ASN A 308 -22.61 -22.45 -22.08
C ASN A 308 -21.70 -21.42 -22.76
N ALA A 309 -20.55 -21.84 -23.28
CA ALA A 309 -19.54 -20.95 -23.86
C ALA A 309 -20.06 -20.09 -25.02
N ALA A 310 -20.93 -20.63 -25.87
CA ALA A 310 -21.47 -19.93 -27.03
C ALA A 310 -22.51 -18.85 -26.67
N ALA A 311 -23.16 -18.93 -25.50
CA ALA A 311 -24.27 -18.04 -25.16
C ALA A 311 -23.83 -16.81 -24.35
N VAL A 312 -22.81 -16.93 -23.51
CA VAL A 312 -22.36 -15.85 -22.61
C VAL A 312 -21.23 -15.02 -23.24
N GLY A 313 -20.35 -15.63 -24.04
CA GLY A 313 -19.23 -14.95 -24.70
C GLY A 313 -18.23 -14.27 -23.74
N ASP A 314 -17.24 -13.59 -24.31
CA ASP A 314 -16.35 -12.67 -23.58
C ASP A 314 -17.06 -11.31 -23.39
N GLY A 315 -16.76 -10.61 -22.30
CA GLY A 315 -17.30 -9.29 -21.99
C GLY A 315 -18.57 -9.25 -21.13
N HIS A 316 -19.08 -10.40 -20.68
CA HIS A 316 -20.20 -10.43 -19.73
C HIS A 316 -19.73 -9.90 -18.37
N ALA A 317 -20.33 -8.79 -17.92
CA ALA A 317 -19.99 -8.14 -16.67
C ALA A 317 -20.46 -8.97 -15.47
N LEU A 318 -19.50 -9.61 -14.77
CA LEU A 318 -19.76 -10.55 -13.68
C LEU A 318 -20.34 -9.88 -12.42
N ARG A 319 -21.29 -10.57 -11.79
CA ARG A 319 -22.03 -10.12 -10.61
C ARG A 319 -22.23 -11.24 -9.61
N HIS A 320 -22.65 -10.87 -8.41
CA HIS A 320 -23.07 -11.82 -7.39
C HIS A 320 -24.13 -12.77 -7.96
N GLY A 321 -23.92 -14.07 -7.78
CA GLY A 321 -24.79 -15.14 -8.27
C GLY A 321 -24.41 -15.69 -9.64
N ASP A 322 -23.58 -14.99 -10.42
CA ASP A 322 -23.11 -15.49 -11.71
C ASP A 322 -22.24 -16.74 -11.52
N VAL A 323 -22.32 -17.67 -12.47
CA VAL A 323 -21.49 -18.86 -12.54
C VAL A 323 -20.45 -18.66 -13.63
N LEU A 324 -19.24 -19.16 -13.40
CA LEU A 324 -18.12 -19.08 -14.34
C LEU A 324 -17.16 -20.24 -14.12
N ARG A 325 -16.19 -20.36 -15.02
CA ARG A 325 -15.01 -21.22 -14.88
C ARG A 325 -13.76 -20.38 -14.85
N LEU A 326 -12.75 -20.82 -14.10
CA LEU A 326 -11.43 -20.21 -14.09
C LEU A 326 -10.46 -21.14 -14.80
N ARG A 327 -9.92 -20.72 -15.94
CA ARG A 327 -8.94 -21.50 -16.69
C ARG A 327 -7.54 -21.00 -16.40
N HIS A 328 -6.69 -21.85 -15.84
CA HIS A 328 -5.28 -21.55 -15.67
C HIS A 328 -4.63 -21.29 -17.04
N VAL A 329 -3.97 -20.14 -17.19
CA VAL A 329 -3.49 -19.68 -18.51
C VAL A 329 -2.38 -20.58 -19.03
N GLU A 330 -1.37 -20.87 -18.20
CA GLU A 330 -0.18 -21.62 -18.62
C GLU A 330 -0.52 -23.07 -19.02
N THR A 331 -1.38 -23.74 -18.25
CA THR A 331 -1.66 -25.18 -18.47
C THR A 331 -2.94 -25.44 -19.26
N GLY A 332 -3.77 -24.41 -19.45
CA GLY A 332 -5.07 -24.51 -20.11
C GLY A 332 -6.13 -25.32 -19.35
N ARG A 333 -5.85 -25.73 -18.11
CA ARG A 333 -6.74 -26.53 -17.25
C ARG A 333 -7.71 -25.65 -16.47
N ASN A 334 -8.87 -26.17 -16.12
CA ASN A 334 -9.89 -25.46 -15.35
C ASN A 334 -9.68 -25.68 -13.84
N LEU A 335 -9.93 -24.65 -13.03
CA LEU A 335 -10.08 -24.80 -11.59
C LEU A 335 -11.25 -25.75 -11.31
N HIS A 336 -10.98 -26.82 -10.58
CA HIS A 336 -11.87 -27.96 -10.45
C HIS A 336 -11.95 -28.45 -9.01
N SER A 337 -13.07 -29.08 -8.67
CA SER A 337 -13.20 -29.80 -7.42
C SER A 337 -14.20 -30.95 -7.53
N HIS A 338 -14.07 -31.96 -6.67
CA HIS A 338 -14.83 -33.20 -6.74
C HIS A 338 -15.11 -33.82 -5.38
N ARG A 339 -16.14 -34.66 -5.29
CA ARG A 339 -16.45 -35.40 -4.06
C ARG A 339 -15.51 -36.60 -3.91
N GLY A 340 -15.25 -36.99 -2.66
CA GLY A 340 -14.56 -38.24 -2.34
C GLY A 340 -13.04 -38.17 -2.30
N PHE A 341 -12.44 -37.04 -2.67
CA PHE A 341 -10.99 -36.84 -2.63
C PHE A 341 -10.62 -35.80 -1.56
N PRO A 342 -9.85 -36.17 -0.52
CA PRO A 342 -9.36 -35.25 0.49
C PRO A 342 -8.14 -34.45 0.00
N SER A 343 -8.00 -33.23 0.49
CA SER A 343 -6.81 -32.39 0.40
C SER A 343 -5.69 -32.89 1.33
N PRO A 344 -4.42 -32.67 0.98
CA PRO A 344 -3.27 -33.33 1.62
C PRO A 344 -3.06 -33.02 3.11
N LEU A 345 -3.33 -31.79 3.57
CA LEU A 345 -2.94 -31.30 4.90
C LEU A 345 -4.12 -31.16 5.87
N THR A 346 -5.32 -30.97 5.34
CA THR A 346 -6.52 -30.77 6.17
C THR A 346 -7.61 -31.82 5.97
N GLY A 347 -7.53 -32.63 4.92
CA GLY A 347 -8.58 -33.58 4.60
C GLY A 347 -9.90 -32.93 4.16
N GLN A 348 -9.92 -31.62 3.92
CA GLN A 348 -11.03 -30.91 3.26
C GLN A 348 -11.17 -31.36 1.80
N GLN A 349 -12.16 -30.90 1.05
CA GLN A 349 -12.34 -31.33 -0.34
C GLN A 349 -11.15 -30.86 -1.20
N GLU A 350 -10.61 -31.76 -2.02
CA GLU A 350 -9.50 -31.45 -2.92
C GLU A 350 -9.90 -30.42 -3.99
N VAL A 351 -9.02 -29.46 -4.25
CA VAL A 351 -9.11 -28.53 -5.39
C VAL A 351 -7.92 -28.78 -6.32
N THR A 352 -8.20 -28.80 -7.61
CA THR A 352 -7.27 -29.23 -8.65
C THR A 352 -7.39 -28.35 -9.88
N ALA A 353 -6.46 -28.52 -10.81
CA ALA A 353 -6.62 -28.04 -12.17
C ALA A 353 -6.89 -29.25 -13.10
N PHE A 354 -8.05 -29.28 -13.75
CA PHE A 354 -8.55 -30.44 -14.49
C PHE A 354 -8.80 -30.12 -15.97
N GLY A 355 -8.86 -31.18 -16.78
CA GLY A 355 -9.15 -31.07 -18.20
C GLY A 355 -7.99 -30.51 -19.01
N ARG A 356 -8.30 -29.96 -20.18
CA ARG A 356 -7.31 -29.37 -21.11
C ARG A 356 -7.97 -28.39 -22.06
N ASP A 357 -7.32 -27.27 -22.33
CA ASP A 357 -7.76 -26.25 -23.28
C ASP A 357 -9.19 -25.73 -23.02
N GLY A 358 -9.57 -25.69 -21.74
CA GLY A 358 -10.92 -25.32 -21.32
C GLY A 358 -11.98 -26.41 -21.52
N VAL A 359 -11.63 -27.60 -22.00
CA VAL A 359 -12.50 -28.78 -21.97
C VAL A 359 -12.42 -29.41 -20.59
N GLY A 360 -13.58 -29.64 -19.98
CA GLY A 360 -13.74 -30.30 -18.68
C GLY A 360 -15.21 -30.67 -18.46
N ASP A 361 -15.71 -30.60 -17.24
CA ASP A 361 -17.07 -31.03 -16.88
C ASP A 361 -17.77 -30.07 -15.89
N GLY A 362 -18.91 -30.47 -15.33
CA GLY A 362 -19.67 -29.66 -14.37
C GLY A 362 -18.95 -29.40 -13.03
N GLY A 363 -17.85 -30.11 -12.74
CA GLY A 363 -16.96 -29.84 -11.59
C GLY A 363 -16.03 -28.63 -11.78
N ASP A 364 -16.11 -27.98 -12.93
CA ASP A 364 -15.34 -26.75 -13.22
C ASP A 364 -16.12 -25.47 -12.87
N ASP A 365 -17.40 -25.57 -12.54
CA ASP A 365 -18.30 -24.42 -12.38
C ASP A 365 -18.25 -23.84 -10.96
N TRP A 366 -17.98 -22.54 -10.88
CA TRP A 366 -17.89 -21.77 -9.64
C TRP A 366 -18.86 -20.60 -9.68
N ARG A 367 -19.75 -20.51 -8.68
CA ARG A 367 -20.64 -19.38 -8.46
C ARG A 367 -19.92 -18.28 -7.68
N VAL A 368 -20.00 -17.06 -8.17
CA VAL A 368 -19.43 -15.87 -7.52
C VAL A 368 -20.37 -15.38 -6.43
N GLU A 369 -19.84 -15.24 -5.22
CA GLU A 369 -20.52 -14.54 -4.13
C GLU A 369 -19.72 -13.29 -3.77
N VAL A 370 -20.18 -12.13 -4.25
CA VAL A 370 -19.63 -10.82 -3.86
C VAL A 370 -20.13 -10.47 -2.47
N ASP A 371 -19.23 -10.05 -1.60
CA ASP A 371 -19.57 -9.53 -0.28
C ASP A 371 -20.42 -8.25 -0.39
N GLY A 372 -21.54 -8.20 0.31
CA GLY A 372 -22.57 -7.17 0.13
C GLY A 372 -23.37 -7.25 -1.19
N GLY A 373 -23.10 -8.24 -2.06
CA GLY A 373 -23.79 -8.45 -3.33
C GLY A 373 -23.35 -7.51 -4.47
N GLY A 374 -24.14 -7.47 -5.54
CA GLY A 374 -23.94 -6.52 -6.64
C GLY A 374 -22.84 -6.92 -7.65
N ARG A 375 -22.11 -5.92 -8.16
CA ARG A 375 -21.11 -6.09 -9.23
C ARG A 375 -19.80 -6.66 -8.68
N TRP A 376 -19.20 -7.62 -9.39
CA TRP A 376 -17.82 -8.01 -9.11
C TRP A 376 -16.87 -6.97 -9.70
N ARG A 377 -16.21 -6.22 -8.83
CA ARG A 377 -15.18 -5.25 -9.18
C ARG A 377 -13.82 -5.71 -8.66
N ALA A 378 -12.73 -5.16 -9.17
CA ALA A 378 -11.40 -5.56 -8.73
C ALA A 378 -11.19 -5.39 -7.22
N GLY A 379 -11.76 -4.35 -6.61
CA GLY A 379 -11.71 -4.11 -5.16
C GLY A 379 -12.73 -4.90 -4.34
N SER A 380 -13.55 -5.76 -4.95
CA SER A 380 -14.52 -6.58 -4.23
C SER A 380 -13.83 -7.68 -3.42
N ARG A 381 -14.46 -8.05 -2.30
CA ARG A 381 -14.26 -9.33 -1.64
C ARG A 381 -15.21 -10.35 -2.26
N VAL A 382 -14.69 -11.48 -2.73
CA VAL A 382 -15.50 -12.53 -3.36
C VAL A 382 -15.20 -13.89 -2.79
N ARG A 383 -16.23 -14.75 -2.71
CA ARG A 383 -16.06 -16.21 -2.58
C ARG A 383 -16.40 -16.86 -3.90
N LEU A 384 -15.66 -17.92 -4.22
CA LEU A 384 -15.97 -18.80 -5.35
C LEU A 384 -16.57 -20.08 -4.77
N VAL A 385 -17.81 -20.37 -5.13
CA VAL A 385 -18.56 -21.51 -4.60
C VAL A 385 -18.68 -22.58 -5.66
N HIS A 386 -18.07 -23.72 -5.43
CA HIS A 386 -18.15 -24.84 -6.34
C HIS A 386 -19.60 -25.31 -6.48
N VAL A 387 -20.16 -25.27 -7.69
CA VAL A 387 -21.60 -25.48 -7.91
C VAL A 387 -22.02 -26.90 -7.56
N ALA A 388 -21.24 -27.91 -7.94
CA ALA A 388 -21.64 -29.32 -7.77
C ALA A 388 -21.59 -29.82 -6.31
N THR A 389 -20.75 -29.20 -5.46
CA THR A 389 -20.58 -29.65 -4.06
C THR A 389 -20.94 -28.61 -3.00
N GLY A 390 -21.07 -27.34 -3.37
CA GLY A 390 -21.40 -26.25 -2.47
C GLY A 390 -20.23 -25.78 -1.57
N VAL A 391 -19.03 -26.32 -1.75
CA VAL A 391 -17.84 -25.91 -1.00
C VAL A 391 -17.31 -24.57 -1.51
N ALA A 392 -16.69 -23.79 -0.62
CA ALA A 392 -15.99 -22.56 -0.98
C ALA A 392 -14.55 -22.85 -1.38
N LEU A 393 -14.02 -22.13 -2.39
CA LEU A 393 -12.58 -22.06 -2.59
C LEU A 393 -11.94 -21.38 -1.38
N HIS A 394 -11.07 -22.10 -0.70
CA HIS A 394 -10.58 -21.76 0.62
C HIS A 394 -9.06 -21.93 0.68
N SER A 395 -8.36 -21.09 1.43
CA SER A 395 -6.90 -21.19 1.60
C SER A 395 -6.47 -20.81 3.00
N HIS A 396 -5.38 -21.39 3.47
CA HIS A 396 -4.85 -21.09 4.79
C HIS A 396 -3.33 -21.22 4.81
N ARG A 397 -2.73 -20.95 5.97
CA ARG A 397 -1.27 -20.89 6.14
C ARG A 397 -0.58 -22.25 6.20
N ARG A 398 -1.30 -23.38 6.12
CA ARG A 398 -0.67 -24.70 6.11
C ARG A 398 0.04 -24.92 4.77
N THR A 399 1.29 -25.36 4.88
CA THR A 399 2.20 -25.67 3.77
C THR A 399 2.98 -26.91 4.14
N ASP A 400 3.39 -27.69 3.15
CA ASP A 400 4.30 -28.82 3.29
C ASP A 400 5.31 -28.83 2.13
N PRO A 401 6.63 -28.98 2.40
CA PRO A 401 7.66 -28.95 1.37
C PRO A 401 7.50 -30.01 0.27
N GLN A 402 6.91 -31.17 0.58
CA GLN A 402 6.77 -32.29 -0.35
C GLN A 402 5.37 -32.31 -0.98
N LEU A 403 4.32 -32.22 -0.16
CA LEU A 403 2.96 -32.41 -0.62
C LEU A 403 2.44 -31.20 -1.41
N THR A 404 2.83 -30.00 -1.01
CA THR A 404 2.37 -28.72 -1.60
C THR A 404 3.49 -27.91 -2.24
N ALA A 405 4.67 -28.51 -2.43
CA ALA A 405 5.88 -27.83 -2.88
C ALA A 405 6.24 -26.57 -2.03
N GLY A 406 5.91 -26.60 -0.73
CA GLY A 406 6.10 -25.47 0.19
C GLY A 406 5.13 -24.30 0.00
N GLN A 407 4.09 -24.45 -0.82
CA GLN A 407 3.07 -23.43 -1.05
C GLN A 407 1.84 -23.63 -0.13
N GLN A 408 0.96 -22.61 -0.03
CA GLN A 408 -0.26 -22.75 0.76
C GLN A 408 -1.23 -23.71 0.09
N GLU A 409 -1.77 -24.63 0.88
CA GLU A 409 -2.84 -25.53 0.42
C GLU A 409 -4.11 -24.71 0.11
N VAL A 410 -4.71 -25.01 -1.04
CA VAL A 410 -6.03 -24.52 -1.47
C VAL A 410 -7.00 -25.69 -1.49
N THR A 411 -8.19 -25.48 -0.94
CA THR A 411 -9.18 -26.53 -0.68
C THR A 411 -10.59 -26.08 -1.00
N GLY A 412 -11.51 -27.04 -1.01
CA GLY A 412 -12.95 -26.82 -0.97
C GLY A 412 -13.46 -26.97 0.47
N PHE A 413 -13.84 -25.86 1.10
CA PHE A 413 -14.30 -25.85 2.50
C PHE A 413 -15.83 -25.79 2.62
N THR A 414 -16.40 -26.66 3.44
CA THR A 414 -17.84 -26.70 3.71
C THR A 414 -18.28 -25.72 4.79
N GLY A 415 -17.40 -25.40 5.75
CA GLY A 415 -17.76 -24.68 6.99
C GLY A 415 -18.06 -23.20 6.80
N ARG A 416 -17.57 -22.59 5.72
CA ARG A 416 -17.68 -21.16 5.40
C ARG A 416 -17.10 -20.25 6.48
N ASP A 417 -15.92 -19.70 6.22
CA ASP A 417 -15.30 -18.74 7.13
C ASP A 417 -14.59 -17.61 6.38
N GLY A 418 -13.75 -16.85 7.08
CA GLY A 418 -12.98 -15.77 6.47
C GLY A 418 -12.03 -16.25 5.37
N ASN A 419 -11.47 -17.45 5.46
CA ASN A 419 -10.47 -17.97 4.53
C ASN A 419 -11.03 -18.32 3.14
N ASP A 420 -12.33 -18.15 2.95
CA ASP A 420 -13.00 -18.25 1.64
C ASP A 420 -12.82 -16.98 0.79
N TRP A 421 -12.33 -15.88 1.38
CA TRP A 421 -12.33 -14.57 0.74
C TRP A 421 -11.13 -14.36 -0.19
N TRP A 422 -11.44 -14.00 -1.43
CA TRP A 422 -10.48 -13.64 -2.48
C TRP A 422 -10.74 -12.22 -2.99
N THR A 423 -9.71 -11.63 -3.60
CA THR A 423 -9.81 -10.33 -4.29
C THR A 423 -8.91 -10.32 -5.52
N VAL A 424 -9.10 -9.35 -6.40
CA VAL A 424 -8.35 -9.27 -7.65
C VAL A 424 -7.08 -8.46 -7.44
N LEU A 425 -5.93 -9.02 -7.81
CA LEU A 425 -4.63 -8.31 -7.81
C LEU A 425 -4.35 -7.61 -9.12
N GLU A 426 -4.71 -8.27 -10.22
CA GLU A 426 -4.34 -7.92 -11.58
C GLU A 426 -5.49 -8.29 -12.49
N VAL A 427 -5.73 -7.46 -13.49
CA VAL A 427 -6.62 -7.80 -14.60
C VAL A 427 -5.98 -7.32 -15.89
N ARG A 428 -5.85 -8.20 -16.88
CA ARG A 428 -5.35 -7.90 -18.23
C ARG A 428 -6.51 -7.84 -19.22
#